data_AF-A0A1X2I1C9-F1
#
_entry.id   AF-A0A1X2I1C9-F1
#
_cell.length_a   1.000
_cell.length_b   1.000
_cell.length_c   1.000
_cell.angle_alpha   90.00
_cell.angle_beta   90.00
_cell.angle_gamma   90.00
#
_symmetry.space_group_name_H-M   'P 1'
#
loop_
_entity.id
_entity.type
_entity.pdbx_description
1 polymer ?
#
loop_
_entity_poly.entity_id
_entity_poly.type
_entity_poly.pdbx_seq_one_letter_code
_entity_poly.pdbx_strand_id
1 'polypeptide(L)'
;MTSSSSEPAATTLIDKQANSPLSIWSLSALSLATVPLSARKAPGMPSVIQSLLFSAIYGGAGYVTFVGDHENGAGIATAWCLSWSFLNARTALQSCKPVPLAMVAATSWNILVYGKKTLKANGYL
;
A
#
# COMPACT_ATOMS: atom_id res chain seq x y z
N MET A 1 39.46 7.62 -4.00
CA MET A 1 38.78 6.54 -4.75
C MET A 1 37.64 6.05 -3.88
N THR A 2 36.45 6.62 -4.08
CA THR A 2 35.26 6.30 -3.28
C THR A 2 34.74 4.94 -3.70
N SER A 3 34.62 4.04 -2.72
CA SER A 3 34.12 2.68 -2.90
C SER A 3 32.73 2.71 -3.54
N SER A 4 32.64 2.27 -4.80
CA SER A 4 31.38 2.07 -5.50
C SER A 4 30.73 0.80 -4.94
N SER A 5 30.06 0.92 -3.80
CA SER A 5 29.20 -0.13 -3.26
C SER A 5 28.09 -0.40 -4.28
N SER A 6 28.16 -1.53 -4.96
CA SER A 6 27.11 -2.01 -5.86
C SER A 6 25.79 -2.13 -5.08
N GLU A 7 24.87 -1.19 -5.27
CA GLU A 7 23.52 -1.27 -4.72
C GLU A 7 22.85 -2.55 -5.26
N PRO A 8 22.32 -3.43 -4.40
CA PRO A 8 21.71 -4.67 -4.88
C PRO A 8 20.45 -4.33 -5.68
N ALA A 9 20.28 -4.97 -6.84
CA ALA A 9 19.21 -4.66 -7.81
C ALA A 9 17.79 -4.60 -7.23
N ALA A 10 17.52 -5.34 -6.14
CA ALA A 10 16.25 -5.29 -5.40
C ALA A 10 15.97 -3.89 -4.78
N THR A 11 17.00 -3.22 -4.28
CA THR A 11 16.92 -1.86 -3.71
C THR A 11 16.49 -0.87 -4.78
N THR A 12 17.08 -0.98 -5.97
CA THR A 12 16.77 -0.14 -7.14
C THR A 12 15.35 -0.35 -7.65
N LEU A 13 14.85 -1.59 -7.65
CA LEU A 13 13.46 -1.88 -8.04
C LEU A 13 12.45 -1.29 -7.05
N ILE A 14 12.69 -1.45 -5.75
CA ILE A 14 11.83 -0.86 -4.70
C ILE A 14 11.80 0.66 -4.83
N ASP A 15 12.95 1.30 -5.02
CA ASP A 15 13.03 2.76 -5.15
C ASP A 15 12.34 3.26 -6.43
N LYS A 16 12.45 2.52 -7.54
CA LYS A 16 11.69 2.79 -8.78
C LYS A 16 10.18 2.65 -8.57
N GLN A 17 9.76 1.65 -7.81
CA GLN A 17 8.33 1.39 -7.54
C GLN A 17 7.73 2.43 -6.58
N ALA A 18 8.51 2.91 -5.61
CA ALA A 18 8.11 3.97 -4.68
C ALA A 18 7.90 5.33 -5.36
N ASN A 19 8.51 5.55 -6.53
CA ASN A 19 8.27 6.74 -7.35
C ASN A 19 7.08 6.57 -8.31
N SER A 20 6.57 5.35 -8.46
CA SER A 20 5.47 5.05 -9.37
C SER A 20 4.12 5.12 -8.65
N PRO A 21 3.11 5.82 -9.20
CA PRO A 21 1.76 5.82 -8.62
C PRO A 21 1.03 4.49 -8.85
N LEU A 22 1.52 3.63 -9.76
CA LEU A 22 0.81 2.43 -10.20
C LEU A 22 0.60 1.42 -9.06
N SER A 23 1.55 1.29 -8.12
CA SER A 23 1.43 0.33 -7.02
C SER A 23 0.26 0.67 -6.10
N ILE A 24 0.17 1.94 -5.67
CA ILE A 24 -0.90 2.38 -4.77
C ILE A 24 -2.24 2.53 -5.49
N TRP A 25 -2.27 2.90 -6.78
CA TRP A 25 -3.49 2.87 -7.59
C TRP A 25 -4.01 1.45 -7.83
N SER A 26 -3.11 0.46 -7.98
CA SER A 26 -3.52 -0.94 -8.06
C SER A 26 -4.20 -1.38 -6.76
N LEU A 27 -3.67 -0.97 -5.60
CA LEU A 27 -4.30 -1.23 -4.31
C LEU A 27 -5.63 -0.48 -4.15
N SER A 28 -5.74 0.75 -4.64
CA SER A 28 -6.99 1.52 -4.71
C SER A 28 -8.06 0.77 -5.51
N ALA A 29 -7.71 0.32 -6.71
CA ALA A 29 -8.60 -0.44 -7.58
C ALA A 29 -9.00 -1.78 -6.94
N LEU A 30 -8.06 -2.49 -6.31
CA LEU A 30 -8.35 -3.72 -5.57
C LEU A 30 -9.33 -3.47 -4.42
N SER A 31 -9.12 -2.42 -3.64
CA SER A 31 -10.02 -2.03 -2.53
C SER A 31 -11.41 -1.60 -3.03
N LEU A 32 -11.51 -1.06 -4.24
CA LEU A 32 -12.81 -0.77 -4.85
C LEU A 32 -13.49 -2.04 -5.34
N ALA A 33 -12.73 -2.94 -5.98
CA ALA A 33 -13.22 -4.21 -6.49
C ALA A 33 -13.76 -5.13 -5.38
N THR A 34 -13.36 -4.91 -4.14
CA THR A 34 -13.83 -5.68 -2.99
C THR A 34 -15.19 -5.23 -2.46
N VAL A 35 -15.71 -4.06 -2.87
CA VAL A 35 -16.99 -3.50 -2.38
C VAL A 35 -18.17 -4.47 -2.50
N PRO A 36 -18.38 -5.21 -3.61
CA PRO A 36 -19.47 -6.19 -3.69
C PRO A 36 -19.35 -7.33 -2.66
N LEU A 37 -18.12 -7.78 -2.37
CA LEU A 37 -17.85 -8.82 -1.36
C LEU A 37 -18.06 -8.28 0.05
N SER A 38 -17.65 -7.03 0.31
CA SER A 38 -17.90 -6.33 1.56
C SER A 38 -19.39 -6.09 1.82
N ALA A 39 -20.17 -5.75 0.80
CA ALA A 39 -21.62 -5.58 0.89
C ALA A 39 -22.33 -6.89 1.26
N ARG A 40 -21.80 -8.02 0.79
CA ARG A 40 -22.25 -9.38 1.14
C ARG A 40 -21.72 -9.88 2.48
N LYS A 41 -20.95 -9.06 3.21
CA LYS A 41 -20.28 -9.43 4.48
C LYS A 41 -19.47 -10.72 4.36
N ALA A 42 -18.77 -10.90 3.23
CA ALA A 42 -17.95 -12.08 3.04
C ALA A 42 -16.87 -12.19 4.15
N PRO A 43 -16.56 -13.40 4.66
CA PRO A 43 -15.63 -13.56 5.78
C PRO A 43 -14.26 -12.94 5.49
N GLY A 44 -13.73 -12.19 6.46
CA GLY A 44 -12.42 -11.53 6.37
C GLY A 44 -12.38 -10.25 5.53
N MET A 45 -13.50 -9.85 4.92
CA MET A 45 -13.55 -8.61 4.15
C MET A 45 -13.68 -7.36 5.05
N PRO A 46 -13.06 -6.23 4.67
CA PRO A 46 -13.35 -4.93 5.29
C PRO A 46 -14.82 -4.53 5.09
N SER A 47 -15.31 -3.61 5.92
CA SER A 47 -16.66 -3.05 5.73
C SER A 47 -16.77 -2.29 4.39
N VAL A 48 -18.00 -2.07 3.91
CA VAL A 48 -18.23 -1.29 2.67
C VAL A 48 -17.63 0.12 2.79
N ILE A 49 -17.87 0.78 3.93
CA ILE A 49 -17.36 2.14 4.18
C ILE A 49 -15.82 2.14 4.18
N GLN A 50 -15.19 1.17 4.85
CA GLN A 50 -13.73 1.04 4.83
C GLN A 50 -13.21 0.82 3.41
N SER A 51 -13.83 -0.08 2.64
CA SER A 51 -13.41 -0.40 1.27
C SER A 51 -13.42 0.83 0.37
N LEU A 52 -14.47 1.64 0.46
CA LEU A 52 -14.60 2.91 -0.27
C LEU A 52 -13.59 3.96 0.22
N LEU A 53 -13.47 4.13 1.54
CA LEU A 53 -12.57 5.11 2.14
C LEU A 53 -11.11 4.82 1.78
N PHE A 54 -10.66 3.59 1.98
CA PHE A 54 -9.30 3.18 1.63
C PHE A 54 -9.05 3.25 0.13
N SER A 55 -10.03 2.89 -0.71
CA SER A 55 -9.92 3.07 -2.15
C SER A 55 -9.68 4.55 -2.52
N ALA A 56 -10.48 5.47 -1.98
CA ALA A 56 -10.33 6.90 -2.24
C ALA A 56 -8.98 7.45 -1.75
N ILE A 57 -8.56 7.07 -0.53
CA ILE A 57 -7.29 7.51 0.06
C ILE A 57 -6.09 7.00 -0.75
N TYR A 58 -6.09 5.72 -1.15
CA TYR A 58 -5.04 5.16 -1.99
C TYR A 58 -5.01 5.82 -3.39
N GLY A 59 -6.19 6.15 -3.93
CA GLY A 59 -6.32 6.94 -5.15
C GLY A 59 -5.66 8.31 -5.02
N GLY A 60 -5.95 9.01 -3.93
CA GLY A 60 -5.35 10.30 -3.58
C GLY A 60 -3.84 10.22 -3.37
N ALA A 61 -3.33 9.21 -2.65
CA ALA A 61 -1.90 8.99 -2.45
C ALA A 61 -1.17 8.79 -3.80
N GLY A 62 -1.79 8.05 -4.72
CA GLY A 62 -1.26 7.89 -6.08
C GLY A 62 -1.31 9.18 -6.89
N TYR A 63 -2.35 10.01 -6.73
CA TYR A 63 -2.41 11.32 -7.35
C TYR A 63 -1.29 12.26 -6.85
N VAL A 64 -1.07 12.33 -5.53
CA VAL A 64 0.03 13.12 -4.93
C VAL A 64 1.39 12.65 -5.47
N THR A 65 1.57 11.33 -5.59
CA THR A 65 2.77 10.73 -6.22
C THR A 65 2.88 11.11 -7.70
N PHE A 66 1.78 11.13 -8.44
CA PHE A 66 1.73 11.43 -9.88
C PHE A 66 2.08 12.88 -10.19
N VAL A 67 1.68 13.83 -9.36
CA VAL A 67 2.03 15.26 -9.53
C VAL A 67 3.46 15.61 -9.11
N GLY A 68 4.28 14.60 -8.76
CA GLY A 68 5.70 14.74 -8.46
C GLY A 68 6.05 14.82 -6.96
N ASP A 69 5.04 14.88 -6.08
CA ASP A 69 5.25 14.91 -4.63
C ASP A 69 5.35 13.49 -4.06
N HIS A 70 6.45 12.82 -4.40
CA HIS A 70 6.64 11.42 -4.06
C HIS A 70 6.85 11.18 -2.56
N GLU A 71 7.30 12.17 -1.78
CA GLU A 71 7.54 12.02 -0.35
C GLU A 71 6.22 12.04 0.43
N ASN A 72 5.35 13.02 0.17
CA ASN A 72 4.03 13.06 0.79
C ASN A 72 3.17 11.90 0.30
N GLY A 73 3.23 11.56 -1.00
CA GLY A 73 2.53 10.40 -1.56
C GLY A 73 2.92 9.09 -0.87
N ALA A 74 4.22 8.86 -0.66
CA ALA A 74 4.73 7.70 0.06
C ALA A 74 4.30 7.71 1.54
N GLY A 75 4.33 8.87 2.21
CA GLY A 75 3.89 9.01 3.59
C GLY A 75 2.41 8.64 3.78
N ILE A 76 1.53 9.18 2.94
CA ILE A 76 0.09 8.87 2.94
C ILE A 76 -0.10 7.37 2.67
N ALA A 77 0.53 6.83 1.62
CA ALA A 77 0.42 5.41 1.26
C ALA A 77 0.82 4.50 2.43
N THR A 78 1.97 4.76 3.06
CA THR A 78 2.48 3.97 4.19
C THR A 78 1.55 4.04 5.39
N ALA A 79 1.15 5.24 5.82
CA ALA A 79 0.30 5.43 7.00
C ALA A 79 -1.06 4.74 6.86
N TRP A 80 -1.68 4.85 5.69
CA TRP A 80 -2.99 4.25 5.46
C TRP A 80 -2.93 2.75 5.17
N CYS A 81 -1.85 2.23 4.56
CA CYS A 81 -1.64 0.79 4.47
C CYS A 81 -1.45 0.15 5.87
N LEU A 82 -0.72 0.81 6.77
CA LEU A 82 -0.59 0.37 8.16
C LEU A 82 -1.93 0.41 8.89
N SER A 83 -2.71 1.48 8.68
CA SER A 83 -4.05 1.62 9.25
C SER A 83 -5.00 0.52 8.76
N TRP A 84 -5.00 0.21 7.45
CA TRP A 84 -5.77 -0.89 6.90
C TRP A 84 -5.36 -2.23 7.52
N SER A 85 -4.04 -2.45 7.66
CA SER A 85 -3.50 -3.69 8.24
C SER A 85 -3.92 -3.85 9.70
N PHE A 86 -3.81 -2.79 10.50
CA PHE A 86 -4.25 -2.79 11.89
C PHE A 86 -5.74 -3.15 12.04
N LEU A 87 -6.58 -2.59 11.17
CA LEU A 87 -8.03 -2.79 11.23
C LEU A 87 -8.50 -4.14 10.66
N ASN A 88 -7.82 -4.66 9.63
CA ASN A 88 -8.37 -5.76 8.82
C ASN A 88 -7.46 -6.99 8.69
N ALA A 89 -6.14 -6.87 8.92
CA ALA A 89 -5.23 -7.98 8.62
C ALA A 89 -5.52 -9.22 9.47
N ARG A 90 -5.86 -9.05 10.76
CA ARG A 90 -6.19 -10.18 11.64
C ARG A 90 -7.38 -10.97 11.12
N THR A 91 -8.49 -10.31 10.82
CA THR A 91 -9.72 -10.96 10.34
C THR A 91 -9.53 -11.54 8.93
N ALA A 92 -8.77 -10.85 8.07
CA ALA A 92 -8.39 -11.34 6.75
C ALA A 92 -7.57 -12.64 6.85
N LEU A 93 -6.52 -12.65 7.67
CA LEU A 93 -5.66 -13.82 7.88
C LEU A 93 -6.45 -14.99 8.50
N GLN A 94 -7.28 -14.74 9.50
CA GLN A 94 -8.10 -15.77 10.14
C GLN A 94 -9.14 -16.39 9.20
N SER A 95 -9.62 -15.63 8.21
CA SER A 95 -10.61 -16.13 7.24
C SER A 95 -10.05 -17.19 6.29
N CYS A 96 -8.71 -17.18 6.07
CA CYS A 96 -8.01 -17.98 5.07
C CYS A 96 -8.64 -17.92 3.66
N LYS A 97 -9.36 -16.83 3.34
CA LYS A 97 -10.00 -16.65 2.02
C LYS A 97 -9.03 -15.96 1.05
N PRO A 98 -9.06 -16.31 -0.25
CA PRO A 98 -8.09 -15.81 -1.21
C PRO A 98 -8.11 -14.29 -1.36
N VAL A 99 -9.29 -13.66 -1.37
CA VAL A 99 -9.40 -12.20 -1.56
C VAL A 99 -8.87 -11.40 -0.37
N PRO A 100 -9.28 -11.64 0.89
CA PRO A 100 -8.66 -10.99 2.05
C PRO A 100 -7.15 -11.22 2.15
N LEU A 101 -6.67 -12.42 1.83
CA LEU A 101 -5.23 -12.72 1.81
C LEU A 101 -4.50 -11.91 0.72
N ALA A 102 -5.09 -11.77 -0.47
CA ALA A 102 -4.56 -10.93 -1.52
C ALA A 102 -4.49 -9.45 -1.08
N MET A 103 -5.48 -8.96 -0.35
CA MET A 103 -5.44 -7.60 0.22
C MET A 103 -4.32 -7.43 1.25
N VAL A 104 -4.12 -8.41 2.14
CA VAL A 104 -3.00 -8.39 3.11
C VAL A 104 -1.66 -8.38 2.39
N ALA A 105 -1.50 -9.22 1.36
CA ALA A 105 -0.28 -9.28 0.56
C ALA A 105 -0.02 -7.96 -0.17
N ALA A 106 -1.04 -7.41 -0.84
CA ALA A 106 -0.92 -6.14 -1.56
C ALA A 106 -0.66 -4.96 -0.62
N THR A 107 -1.29 -4.92 0.55
CA THR A 107 -1.06 -3.87 1.55
C THR A 107 0.35 -3.98 2.13
N SER A 108 0.79 -5.19 2.50
CA SER A 108 2.15 -5.44 2.98
C SER A 108 3.21 -5.05 1.94
N TRP A 109 2.97 -5.36 0.67
CA TRP A 109 3.83 -4.95 -0.43
C TRP A 109 3.98 -3.43 -0.51
N ASN A 110 2.87 -2.69 -0.43
CA ASN A 110 2.91 -1.22 -0.47
C ASN A 110 3.56 -0.62 0.79
N ILE A 111 3.43 -1.24 1.96
CA ILE A 111 4.19 -0.83 3.16
C ILE A 111 5.69 -0.95 2.91
N LEU A 112 6.15 -2.05 2.30
CA LEU A 112 7.58 -2.23 2.00
C LEU A 112 8.08 -1.22 0.96
N VAL A 113 7.31 -1.02 -0.11
CA VAL A 113 7.68 -0.11 -1.21
C VAL A 113 7.74 1.33 -0.74
N TYR A 114 6.66 1.85 -0.15
CA TYR A 114 6.58 3.26 0.22
C TYR A 114 7.21 3.54 1.59
N GLY A 115 7.17 2.58 2.53
CA GLY A 115 7.66 2.78 3.89
C GLY A 115 9.17 3.03 3.96
N LYS A 116 9.96 2.33 3.12
CA LYS A 116 11.40 2.61 2.99
C LYS A 116 11.65 4.06 2.58
N LYS A 117 10.87 4.56 1.61
CA LYS A 117 10.98 5.95 1.14
C LYS A 117 10.55 6.94 2.22
N THR A 118 9.44 6.67 2.91
CA THR A 118 8.99 7.48 4.03
C THR A 118 10.03 7.56 5.15
N LEU A 119 10.70 6.46 5.49
CA LEU A 119 11.75 6.47 6.51
C LEU A 119 12.98 7.29 6.09
N LYS A 120 13.43 7.16 4.84
CA LYS A 120 14.52 7.98 4.28
C LYS A 120 14.19 9.48 4.29
N ALA A 121 12.97 9.85 3.85
CA ALA A 121 12.53 11.25 3.81
C ALA A 121 12.50 11.92 5.19
N ASN A 122 12.30 11.13 6.26
CA ASN A 122 12.28 11.61 7.64
C ASN A 122 13.64 11.43 8.37
N GLY A 123 14.69 11.00 7.67
CA GLY A 123 16.04 10.86 8.24
C GLY A 123 16.23 9.66 9.17
N TYR A 124 15.36 8.65 9.11
CA TYR A 124 15.50 7.42 9.90
C TYR A 124 16.39 6.36 9.24
N LEU A 125 16.64 6.49 7.93
CA LEU A 125 17.51 5.64 7.10
C LEU A 125 18.39 6.54 6.23
#